data_AF-A0A165UC74-F1
#
_entry.id   AF-A0A165UC74-F1
#
_cell.length_a   1.000
_cell.length_b   1.000
_cell.length_c   1.000
_cell.angle_alpha   90.00
_cell.angle_beta   90.00
_cell.angle_gamma   90.00
#
_symmetry.space_group_name_H-M   'P 1'
#
loop_
_entity.id
_entity.type
_entity.pdbx_description
1 polymer ?
#
loop_
_entity_poly.entity_id
_entity_poly.type
_entity_poly.pdbx_seq_one_letter_code
_entity_poly.pdbx_strand_id
1 'polypeptide(L)'
;MPTNNLVVHTRRTPISGVFRIDPEDAISYLPEYLRKTGRRGRRRTTPNASFYAKHAPITLDLGIVSTSPENRVSRVEVANRSGDITVKLAPKRIYLDVCSRKGNVVVFLPRNFAGKLKLRSRHGQLIFLPALSRIMRLAKMRDRDALVFVGQAADQIDDGTPKSTDACELYSRSGDIVVGLSGEDTYKREETNFWKKLGGYLRGDVSVEHSA
;
A
#
# COMPACT_ATOMS: atom_id res chain seq x y z
N MET A 1 21.62 -7.05 -0.33
CA MET A 1 22.19 -5.71 -0.05
C MET A 1 21.04 -4.74 0.10
N PRO A 2 21.04 -3.85 1.12
CA PRO A 2 20.12 -2.73 1.15
C PRO A 2 20.46 -1.72 0.03
N THR A 3 19.48 -0.99 -0.47
CA THR A 3 19.66 -0.04 -1.57
C THR A 3 18.86 1.24 -1.33
N ASN A 4 19.40 2.39 -1.72
CA ASN A 4 18.66 3.63 -1.87
C ASN A 4 18.52 4.01 -3.34
N ASN A 5 17.53 4.85 -3.66
CA ASN A 5 17.16 5.27 -5.03
C ASN A 5 16.85 4.10 -5.97
N LEU A 6 16.25 3.03 -5.45
CA LEU A 6 15.87 1.86 -6.25
C LEU A 6 14.69 2.19 -7.17
N VAL A 7 14.86 2.07 -8.48
CA VAL A 7 13.80 2.32 -9.46
C VAL A 7 13.59 1.08 -10.33
N VAL A 8 12.42 0.44 -10.20
CA VAL A 8 12.08 -0.78 -10.96
C VAL A 8 10.81 -0.52 -11.75
N HIS A 9 10.98 -0.31 -13.06
CA HIS A 9 9.87 -0.02 -13.97
C HIS A 9 9.72 -1.11 -15.02
N THR A 10 8.56 -1.75 -15.08
CA THR A 10 8.26 -2.81 -16.05
C THR A 10 6.94 -2.53 -16.76
N ARG A 11 6.76 -3.12 -17.96
CA ARG A 11 5.50 -3.00 -18.71
C ARG A 11 4.56 -4.17 -18.50
N ARG A 12 5.07 -5.39 -18.68
CA ARG A 12 4.28 -6.64 -18.67
C ARG A 12 4.87 -7.71 -17.74
N THR A 13 6.02 -7.43 -17.15
CA THR A 13 6.68 -8.37 -16.25
C THR A 13 6.22 -8.09 -14.82
N PRO A 14 5.76 -9.09 -14.07
CA PRO A 14 5.42 -8.90 -12.68
C PRO A 14 6.65 -8.43 -11.89
N ILE A 15 6.42 -7.59 -10.89
CA ILE A 15 7.45 -7.21 -9.93
C ILE A 15 7.15 -7.98 -8.66
N SER A 16 8.05 -8.89 -8.28
CA SER A 16 7.93 -9.62 -7.04
C SER A 16 9.26 -9.74 -6.32
N GLY A 17 9.23 -9.75 -4.99
CA GLY A 17 10.42 -10.02 -4.19
C GLY A 17 10.43 -9.30 -2.85
N VAL A 18 11.52 -9.53 -2.13
CA VAL A 18 11.83 -8.87 -0.86
C VAL A 18 12.83 -7.75 -1.14
N PHE A 19 12.50 -6.52 -0.78
CA PHE A 19 13.35 -5.35 -0.99
C PHE A 19 13.71 -4.70 0.33
N ARG A 20 14.99 -4.37 0.49
CA ARG A 20 15.51 -3.69 1.68
C ARG A 20 15.96 -2.29 1.32
N ILE A 21 15.31 -1.29 1.89
CA ILE A 21 15.54 0.11 1.57
C ILE A 21 16.35 0.74 2.70
N ASP A 22 17.40 1.47 2.34
CA ASP A 22 18.19 2.23 3.30
C ASP A 22 18.02 3.74 3.07
N PRO A 23 17.42 4.47 4.03
CA PRO A 23 17.22 5.92 3.88
C PRO A 23 18.51 6.74 4.08
N GLU A 24 19.61 6.14 4.57
CA GLU A 24 20.84 6.84 4.95
C GLU A 24 21.82 7.02 3.80
N ASP A 25 21.70 6.20 2.75
CA ASP A 25 22.57 6.26 1.57
C ASP A 25 22.21 7.50 0.71
N ALA A 26 22.58 8.67 1.22
CA ALA A 26 22.08 9.99 0.82
C ALA A 26 22.57 10.46 -0.55
N ILE A 27 23.23 9.61 -1.34
CA ILE A 27 23.62 9.99 -2.70
C ILE A 27 22.39 9.89 -3.60
N SER A 28 21.51 10.88 -3.49
CA SER A 28 20.47 11.18 -4.47
C SER A 28 21.14 11.52 -5.80
N TYR A 29 21.54 10.50 -6.56
CA TYR A 29 21.81 10.64 -7.99
C TYR A 29 20.46 10.85 -8.68
N LEU A 30 19.87 12.02 -8.50
CA LEU A 30 18.85 12.52 -9.41
C LEU A 30 19.62 13.16 -10.56
N PRO A 31 19.67 12.52 -11.74
CA PRO A 31 20.29 13.13 -12.88
C PRO A 31 19.62 14.48 -13.14
N GLU A 32 20.42 15.50 -13.39
CA GLU A 32 19.96 16.89 -13.46
C GLU A 32 18.88 17.09 -14.53
N TYR A 33 18.87 16.25 -15.58
CA TYR A 33 17.84 16.23 -16.62
C TYR A 33 16.44 15.75 -16.15
N LEU A 34 16.33 15.10 -14.99
CA LEU A 34 15.05 14.76 -14.36
C LEU A 34 14.53 15.88 -13.44
N ARG A 35 15.34 16.91 -13.14
CA ARG A 35 14.89 18.14 -12.47
C ARG A 35 14.11 19.03 -13.44
N LYS A 36 13.03 18.50 -14.03
CA LYS A 36 12.13 19.31 -14.83
C LYS A 36 11.46 20.35 -13.94
N THR A 37 11.53 21.60 -14.36
CA THR A 37 10.87 22.79 -13.81
C THR A 37 9.34 22.66 -13.93
N GLY A 38 8.75 21.76 -13.14
CA GLY A 38 7.31 21.58 -13.06
C GLY A 38 6.64 22.84 -12.53
N ARG A 39 5.94 23.56 -13.40
CA ARG A 39 5.12 24.72 -13.06
C ARG A 39 4.07 24.32 -12.00
N ARG A 40 4.17 24.98 -10.84
CA ARG A 40 3.18 25.10 -9.75
C ARG A 40 2.75 23.82 -9.02
N GLY A 41 3.20 23.73 -7.78
CA GLY A 41 2.41 23.16 -6.67
C GLY A 41 3.00 21.91 -6.02
N ARG A 42 3.80 22.12 -4.97
CA ARG A 42 4.49 21.13 -4.10
C ARG A 42 5.74 20.49 -4.71
N ARG A 43 6.90 20.84 -4.14
CA ARG A 43 8.15 20.07 -4.26
C ARG A 43 7.85 18.64 -3.79
N ARG A 44 7.65 17.71 -4.73
CA ARG A 44 7.60 16.29 -4.38
C ARG A 44 9.00 15.88 -3.95
N THR A 45 9.13 15.37 -2.73
CA THR A 45 10.40 14.81 -2.29
C THR A 45 10.64 13.52 -3.07
N THR A 46 11.87 13.32 -3.53
CA THR A 46 12.27 12.12 -4.25
C THR A 46 12.04 10.88 -3.36
N PRO A 47 11.38 9.83 -3.88
CA PRO A 47 11.25 8.59 -3.13
C PRO A 47 12.60 7.85 -3.06
N ASN A 48 12.84 7.15 -1.95
CA ASN A 48 13.97 6.24 -1.77
C ASN A 48 13.83 4.99 -2.66
N ALA A 49 12.61 4.56 -2.96
CA ALA A 49 12.35 3.51 -3.92
C ALA A 49 11.05 3.75 -4.70
N SER A 50 11.05 3.38 -5.97
CA SER A 50 9.90 3.47 -6.86
C SER A 50 9.72 2.18 -7.64
N PHE A 51 8.54 1.58 -7.53
CA PHE A 51 8.15 0.37 -8.24
C PHE A 51 6.96 0.67 -9.15
N TYR A 52 7.12 0.45 -10.45
CA TYR A 52 6.08 0.73 -11.43
C TYR A 52 5.85 -0.43 -12.38
N ALA A 53 4.60 -0.86 -12.51
CA ALA A 53 4.16 -1.81 -13.54
C ALA A 53 3.00 -1.23 -14.36
N LYS A 54 2.95 -1.53 -15.66
CA LYS A 54 1.85 -1.06 -16.53
C LYS A 54 0.69 -2.06 -16.64
N HIS A 55 1.00 -3.34 -16.77
CA HIS A 55 0.05 -4.41 -17.10
C HIS A 55 0.37 -5.72 -16.36
N ALA A 56 1.00 -5.64 -15.19
CA ALA A 56 1.43 -6.80 -14.44
C ALA A 56 1.22 -6.55 -12.95
N PRO A 57 1.02 -7.60 -12.14
CA PRO A 57 0.88 -7.45 -10.70
C PRO A 57 2.21 -7.04 -10.05
N ILE A 58 2.10 -6.43 -8.87
CA ILE A 58 3.23 -6.06 -8.02
C ILE A 58 3.03 -6.71 -6.65
N THR A 59 3.99 -7.51 -6.19
CA THR A 59 3.96 -8.21 -4.89
C THR A 59 5.27 -7.96 -4.15
N LEU A 60 5.26 -7.06 -3.16
CA LEU A 60 6.48 -6.61 -2.49
C LEU A 60 6.44 -6.96 -1.01
N ASP A 61 7.54 -7.51 -0.51
CA ASP A 61 7.86 -7.56 0.92
C ASP A 61 8.93 -6.49 1.19
N LEU A 62 8.54 -5.36 1.76
CA LEU A 62 9.41 -4.21 1.96
C LEU A 62 9.97 -4.19 3.39
N GLY A 63 11.28 -4.22 3.51
CA GLY A 63 12.01 -3.96 4.74
C GLY A 63 12.77 -2.64 4.67
N ILE A 64 12.89 -1.96 5.80
CA ILE A 64 13.75 -0.77 5.91
C ILE A 64 14.91 -1.13 6.81
N VAL A 65 16.11 -0.95 6.27
CA VAL A 65 17.37 -1.13 6.99
C VAL A 65 17.89 0.26 7.25
N SER A 66 17.89 0.67 8.51
CA SER A 66 18.45 1.94 8.94
C SER A 66 19.35 1.63 10.13
N THR A 67 20.59 2.06 10.03
CA THR A 67 21.64 1.89 11.06
C THR A 67 21.72 3.09 11.98
N SER A 68 21.22 4.24 11.54
CA SER A 68 21.24 5.50 12.29
C SER A 68 20.23 5.49 13.43
N PRO A 69 20.60 6.05 14.59
CA PRO A 69 19.65 6.34 15.66
C PRO A 69 18.64 7.43 15.25
N GLU A 70 18.99 8.28 14.28
CA GLU A 70 18.05 9.18 13.63
C GLU A 70 17.14 8.33 12.76
N ASN A 71 16.00 7.92 13.31
CA ASN A 71 15.01 7.07 12.65
C ASN A 71 14.38 7.82 11.46
N ARG A 72 15.11 7.86 10.34
CA ARG A 72 14.77 8.56 9.10
C ARG A 72 13.63 7.85 8.39
N VAL A 73 12.68 8.64 7.89
CA VAL A 73 11.52 8.12 7.17
C VAL A 73 11.93 7.72 5.76
N SER A 74 11.77 6.44 5.43
CA SER A 74 11.93 5.95 4.05
C SER A 74 10.68 6.26 3.24
N ARG A 75 10.83 6.90 2.08
CA ARG A 75 9.74 7.17 1.13
C ARG A 75 9.71 6.12 0.04
N VAL A 76 8.59 5.43 -0.12
CA VAL A 76 8.42 4.40 -1.14
C VAL A 76 7.18 4.68 -1.97
N GLU A 77 7.33 4.63 -3.29
CA GLU A 77 6.24 4.77 -4.24
C GLU A 77 6.01 3.44 -4.96
N VAL A 78 4.76 2.98 -4.97
CA VAL A 78 4.35 1.75 -5.68
C VAL A 78 3.16 2.09 -6.58
N ALA A 79 3.33 1.94 -7.88
CA ALA A 79 2.35 2.41 -8.84
C ALA A 79 2.04 1.34 -9.89
N ASN A 80 0.75 1.14 -10.17
CA ASN A 80 0.30 0.23 -11.22
C ASN A 80 -0.77 0.86 -12.11
N ARG A 81 -0.65 0.69 -13.43
CA ARG A 81 -1.75 1.09 -14.34
C ARG A 81 -2.82 0.00 -14.46
N SER A 82 -2.43 -1.27 -14.43
CA SER A 82 -3.33 -2.41 -14.57
C SER A 82 -2.70 -3.65 -13.97
N GLY A 83 -3.28 -4.14 -12.89
CA GLY A 83 -2.77 -5.25 -12.10
C GLY A 83 -2.97 -4.96 -10.61
N ASP A 84 -3.01 -6.04 -9.83
CA ASP A 84 -3.13 -5.95 -8.38
C ASP A 84 -1.79 -5.57 -7.76
N ILE A 85 -1.84 -4.87 -6.64
CA ILE A 85 -0.68 -4.50 -5.84
C ILE A 85 -0.85 -5.14 -4.46
N THR A 86 0.12 -5.92 -4.04
CA THR A 86 0.23 -6.45 -2.68
C THR A 86 1.54 -5.97 -2.06
N VAL A 87 1.47 -5.32 -0.91
CA VAL A 87 2.65 -4.85 -0.17
C VAL A 87 2.58 -5.35 1.27
N LYS A 88 3.61 -6.04 1.73
CA LYS A 88 3.83 -6.32 3.14
C LYS A 88 4.97 -5.46 3.65
N LEU A 89 4.73 -4.77 4.75
CA LEU A 89 5.70 -3.88 5.37
C LEU A 89 6.33 -4.56 6.58
N ALA A 90 7.66 -4.49 6.68
CA ALA A 90 8.39 -4.87 7.88
C ALA A 90 8.42 -3.71 8.90
N PRO A 91 8.67 -3.99 10.19
CA PRO A 91 8.72 -2.99 11.25
C PRO A 91 9.82 -1.95 10.99
N LYS A 92 9.49 -0.68 10.71
CA LYS A 92 10.36 0.54 10.70
C LYS A 92 9.58 1.75 10.16
N ARG A 93 10.18 2.96 10.24
CA ARG A 93 9.52 4.20 9.83
C ARG A 93 9.38 4.38 8.31
N ILE A 94 8.16 4.55 7.83
CA ILE A 94 7.87 4.56 6.39
C ILE A 94 6.81 5.59 5.99
N TYR A 95 7.05 6.24 4.84
CA TYR A 95 6.05 6.92 4.04
C TYR A 95 5.81 6.08 2.78
N LEU A 96 4.68 5.39 2.71
CA LEU A 96 4.29 4.55 1.58
C LEU A 96 3.20 5.26 0.76
N ASP A 97 3.42 5.45 -0.54
CA ASP A 97 2.40 5.90 -1.50
C ASP A 97 2.13 4.77 -2.49
N VAL A 98 0.91 4.23 -2.47
CA VAL A 98 0.49 3.15 -3.38
C VAL A 98 -0.67 3.63 -4.24
N CYS A 99 -0.51 3.56 -5.55
CA CYS A 99 -1.57 3.91 -6.49
C CYS A 99 -1.81 2.82 -7.54
N SER A 100 -3.09 2.47 -7.76
CA SER A 100 -3.50 1.61 -8.88
C SER A 100 -4.60 2.26 -9.71
N ARG A 101 -4.50 2.20 -11.04
CA ARG A 101 -5.59 2.65 -11.93
C ARG A 101 -6.61 1.54 -12.19
N LYS A 102 -6.18 0.29 -12.29
CA LYS A 102 -7.05 -0.86 -12.54
C LYS A 102 -6.51 -2.08 -11.80
N GLY A 103 -6.96 -2.28 -10.58
CA GLY A 103 -6.53 -3.41 -9.76
C GLY A 103 -6.71 -3.10 -8.30
N ASN A 104 -6.68 -4.15 -7.51
CA ASN A 104 -6.81 -4.07 -6.07
C ASN A 104 -5.49 -3.65 -5.44
N VAL A 105 -5.57 -2.99 -4.29
CA VAL A 105 -4.42 -2.61 -3.48
C VAL A 105 -4.57 -3.28 -2.13
N VAL A 106 -3.66 -4.20 -1.80
CA VAL A 106 -3.65 -4.93 -0.53
C VAL A 106 -2.38 -4.56 0.22
N VAL A 107 -2.51 -4.03 1.42
CA VAL A 107 -1.36 -3.62 2.24
C VAL A 107 -1.43 -4.24 3.63
N PHE A 108 -0.35 -4.90 4.03
CA PHE A 108 -0.17 -5.43 5.38
C PHE A 108 0.86 -4.58 6.14
N LEU A 109 0.40 -3.87 7.16
CA LEU A 109 1.22 -3.01 8.02
C LEU A 109 1.87 -3.83 9.13
N PRO A 110 3.08 -3.49 9.60
CA PRO A 110 3.64 -4.13 10.78
C PRO A 110 2.88 -3.69 12.03
N ARG A 111 2.91 -4.50 13.08
CA ARG A 111 2.21 -4.21 14.36
C ARG A 111 2.68 -2.92 15.04
N ASN A 112 3.92 -2.50 14.81
CA ASN A 112 4.49 -1.27 15.36
C ASN A 112 4.29 -0.04 14.47
N PHE A 113 3.49 -0.14 13.40
CA PHE A 113 3.15 1.02 12.57
C PHE A 113 2.42 2.06 13.42
N ALA A 114 2.95 3.28 13.46
CA ALA A 114 2.43 4.37 14.29
C ALA A 114 2.27 5.63 13.44
N GLY A 115 1.08 5.82 12.89
CA GLY A 115 0.88 6.82 11.85
C GLY A 115 -0.52 6.90 11.27
N LYS A 116 -0.61 7.63 10.16
CA LYS A 116 -1.87 7.85 9.44
C LYS A 116 -2.00 6.98 8.20
N LEU A 117 -3.19 6.48 7.95
CA LEU A 117 -3.60 5.82 6.72
C LEU A 117 -4.62 6.70 6.00
N LYS A 118 -4.33 7.06 4.77
CA LYS A 118 -5.23 7.82 3.91
C LYS A 118 -5.60 6.95 2.72
N LEU A 119 -6.86 6.59 2.65
CA LEU A 119 -7.38 5.60 1.71
C LEU A 119 -8.39 6.28 0.78
N ARG A 120 -8.32 5.95 -0.51
CA ARG A 120 -9.25 6.47 -1.51
C ARG A 120 -9.47 5.50 -2.65
N SER A 121 -10.68 4.99 -2.81
CA SER A 121 -11.06 4.21 -3.98
C SER A 121 -12.19 4.87 -4.76
N ARG A 122 -12.03 5.13 -6.07
CA ARG A 122 -13.09 5.82 -6.84
C ARG A 122 -14.31 4.93 -7.11
N HIS A 123 -14.12 3.64 -7.37
CA HIS A 123 -15.20 2.70 -7.68
C HIS A 123 -15.19 1.42 -6.83
N GLY A 124 -14.07 1.08 -6.19
CA GLY A 124 -13.96 -0.09 -5.32
C GLY A 124 -14.24 0.24 -3.86
N GLN A 125 -14.25 -0.78 -3.02
CA GLN A 125 -14.52 -0.72 -1.60
C GLN A 125 -13.25 -0.46 -0.79
N LEU A 126 -13.43 0.03 0.44
CA LEU A 126 -12.38 0.11 1.45
C LEU A 126 -12.64 -1.00 2.47
N ILE A 127 -11.69 -1.92 2.63
CA ILE A 127 -11.82 -3.10 3.48
C ILE A 127 -10.72 -3.05 4.54
N PHE A 128 -11.12 -3.01 5.80
CA PHE A 128 -10.21 -3.13 6.93
C PHE A 128 -10.31 -4.55 7.48
N LEU A 129 -9.17 -5.23 7.59
CA LEU A 129 -9.13 -6.59 8.13
C LEU A 129 -9.27 -6.59 9.66
N PRO A 130 -9.71 -7.72 10.26
CA PRO A 130 -10.13 -7.75 11.66
C PRO A 130 -9.08 -7.31 12.67
N ALA A 131 -7.81 -7.72 12.53
CA ALA A 131 -6.78 -7.37 13.51
C ALA A 131 -6.45 -5.88 13.46
N LEU A 132 -6.30 -5.30 12.26
CA LEU A 132 -6.15 -3.85 12.10
C LEU A 132 -7.33 -3.08 12.69
N SER A 133 -8.54 -3.56 12.45
CA SER A 133 -9.78 -2.89 12.89
C SER A 133 -9.85 -2.72 14.40
N ARG A 134 -9.21 -3.60 15.17
CA ARG A 134 -9.16 -3.53 16.64
C ARG A 134 -8.25 -2.43 17.18
N ILE A 135 -7.21 -2.06 16.43
CA ILE A 135 -6.18 -1.11 16.90
C ILE A 135 -6.25 0.25 16.20
N MET A 136 -7.07 0.36 15.17
CA MET A 136 -7.21 1.58 14.39
C MET A 136 -8.21 2.56 15.01
N ARG A 137 -7.99 3.86 14.80
CA ARG A 137 -8.88 4.94 15.18
C ARG A 137 -9.32 5.67 13.92
N LEU A 138 -10.62 5.60 13.62
CA LEU A 138 -11.20 6.25 12.46
C LEU A 138 -11.33 7.77 12.71
N ALA A 139 -10.66 8.58 11.90
CA ALA A 139 -10.75 10.04 12.01
C ALA A 139 -11.79 10.64 11.06
N LYS A 140 -11.89 10.08 9.86
CA LYS A 140 -12.85 10.51 8.84
C LYS A 140 -13.17 9.34 7.92
N MET A 141 -14.45 9.17 7.62
CA MET A 141 -14.91 8.19 6.63
C MET A 141 -15.99 8.80 5.75
N ARG A 142 -15.92 8.48 4.47
CA ARG A 142 -16.93 8.65 3.44
C ARG A 142 -16.97 7.34 2.65
N ASP A 143 -17.98 7.15 1.81
CA ASP A 143 -18.20 5.90 1.06
C ASP A 143 -16.95 5.34 0.36
N ARG A 144 -16.08 6.25 -0.09
CA ARG A 144 -14.94 5.96 -0.98
C ARG A 144 -13.61 6.57 -0.51
N ASP A 145 -13.62 7.29 0.61
CA ASP A 145 -12.45 7.97 1.18
C ASP A 145 -12.41 7.73 2.69
N ALA A 146 -11.25 7.36 3.25
CA ALA A 146 -11.07 7.23 4.68
C ALA A 146 -9.73 7.82 5.15
N LEU A 147 -9.73 8.40 6.34
CA LEU A 147 -8.55 8.78 7.11
C LEU A 147 -8.59 8.06 8.45
N VAL A 148 -7.58 7.25 8.70
CA VAL A 148 -7.46 6.39 9.87
C VAL A 148 -6.12 6.64 10.53
N PHE A 149 -6.06 6.56 11.86
CA PHE A 149 -4.82 6.55 12.62
C PHE A 149 -4.60 5.16 13.22
N VAL A 150 -3.35 4.72 13.27
CA VAL A 150 -2.95 3.44 13.84
C VAL A 150 -1.79 3.70 14.81
N GLY A 151 -1.79 3.00 15.94
CA GLY A 151 -0.84 3.23 17.04
C GLY A 151 -1.35 4.21 18.10
N GLN A 152 -0.63 4.28 19.23
CA GLN A 152 -1.01 5.14 20.35
C GLN A 152 -0.67 6.61 20.07
N ALA A 153 -1.65 7.49 20.30
CA ALA A 153 -1.49 8.94 20.15
C ALA A 153 -0.58 9.57 21.23
N ALA A 154 -0.37 8.86 22.36
CA ALA A 154 0.43 9.34 23.48
C ALA A 154 1.90 9.62 23.10
N ASP A 155 2.46 8.86 22.15
CA ASP A 155 3.85 9.03 21.72
C ASP A 155 4.06 10.15 20.68
N GLN A 156 2.97 10.76 20.18
CA GLN A 156 3.04 11.77 19.11
C GLN A 156 3.09 13.21 19.63
N ILE A 157 2.93 13.43 20.93
CA ILE A 157 2.97 14.76 21.57
C ILE A 157 4.00 14.70 22.68
N ASP A 158 5.26 14.94 22.33
CA ASP A 158 6.35 15.04 23.28
C ASP A 158 7.22 16.20 22.79
N ASP A 159 7.36 17.24 23.62
CA ASP A 159 8.23 18.42 23.41
C ASP A 159 7.97 19.37 22.22
N GLY A 160 6.77 19.39 21.65
CA GLY A 160 6.41 20.41 20.64
C GLY A 160 7.19 20.31 19.31
N THR A 161 8.03 19.28 19.17
CA THR A 161 8.63 18.90 17.89
C THR A 161 7.78 17.81 17.25
N PRO A 162 7.32 17.96 16.00
CA PRO A 162 6.56 16.92 15.34
C PRO A 162 7.47 15.70 15.11
N LYS A 163 7.39 14.69 15.99
CA LYS A 163 7.99 13.38 15.73
C LYS A 163 7.48 12.90 14.37
N SER A 164 8.39 12.57 13.45
CA SER A 164 7.98 12.11 12.12
C SER A 164 7.22 10.78 12.27
N THR A 165 5.93 10.81 11.99
CA THR A 165 5.04 9.65 12.08
C THR A 165 5.04 8.86 10.78
N ASP A 166 4.65 7.59 10.86
CA ASP A 166 4.42 6.79 9.67
C ASP A 166 3.26 7.34 8.85
N ALA A 167 3.31 7.11 7.55
CA ALA A 167 2.20 7.46 6.68
C ALA A 167 2.05 6.46 5.55
N CYS A 168 0.79 6.13 5.26
CA CYS A 168 0.43 5.29 4.14
C CYS A 168 -0.70 5.96 3.35
N GLU A 169 -0.46 6.29 2.10
CA GLU A 169 -1.44 6.83 1.17
C GLU A 169 -1.78 5.76 0.14
N LEU A 170 -3.02 5.27 0.14
CA LEU A 170 -3.48 4.23 -0.76
C LEU A 170 -4.57 4.78 -1.67
N TYR A 171 -4.37 4.60 -2.97
CA TYR A 171 -5.31 5.01 -4.00
C TYR A 171 -5.60 3.88 -4.98
N SER A 172 -6.88 3.63 -5.26
CA SER A 172 -7.28 2.83 -6.41
C SER A 172 -8.38 3.53 -7.19
N ARG A 173 -8.32 3.51 -8.53
CA ARG A 173 -9.41 4.05 -9.33
C ARG A 173 -10.57 3.06 -9.46
N SER A 174 -10.31 1.78 -9.63
CA SER A 174 -11.38 0.81 -9.91
C SER A 174 -11.35 -0.47 -9.09
N GLY A 175 -10.31 -0.69 -8.29
CA GLY A 175 -10.22 -1.86 -7.42
C GLY A 175 -10.46 -1.51 -5.97
N ASP A 176 -10.57 -2.56 -5.18
CA ASP A 176 -10.72 -2.46 -3.73
C ASP A 176 -9.38 -2.11 -3.09
N ILE A 177 -9.45 -1.43 -1.95
CA ILE A 177 -8.30 -1.19 -1.09
C ILE A 177 -8.52 -2.00 0.18
N VAL A 178 -7.60 -2.91 0.45
CA VAL A 178 -7.61 -3.80 1.61
C VAL A 178 -6.41 -3.49 2.49
N VAL A 179 -6.63 -3.31 3.78
CA VAL A 179 -5.55 -3.05 4.74
C VAL A 179 -5.67 -3.97 5.94
N GLY A 180 -4.56 -4.57 6.35
CA GLY A 180 -4.48 -5.42 7.55
C GLY A 180 -3.12 -5.35 8.24
N LEU A 181 -2.95 -6.17 9.27
CA LEU A 181 -1.69 -6.36 9.98
C LEU A 181 -0.93 -7.57 9.46
N SER A 182 0.36 -7.38 9.19
CA SER A 182 1.28 -8.44 8.77
C SER A 182 1.42 -9.49 9.88
N GLY A 183 1.19 -10.75 9.54
CA GLY A 183 1.29 -11.89 10.46
C GLY A 183 0.05 -12.17 11.29
N GLU A 184 -0.92 -11.26 11.34
CA GLU A 184 -2.19 -11.45 12.08
C GLU A 184 -3.39 -11.55 11.15
N ASP A 185 -3.44 -10.71 10.10
CA ASP A 185 -4.50 -10.75 9.10
C ASP A 185 -4.08 -11.55 7.87
N THR A 186 -5.04 -12.25 7.28
CA THR A 186 -4.89 -12.89 5.97
C THR A 186 -5.98 -12.40 5.03
N TYR A 187 -5.61 -12.11 3.78
CA TYR A 187 -6.56 -11.79 2.74
C TYR A 187 -6.41 -12.79 1.60
N LYS A 188 -7.43 -13.60 1.40
CA LYS A 188 -7.58 -14.41 0.19
C LYS A 188 -8.64 -13.75 -0.64
N ARG A 189 -8.27 -13.31 -1.84
CA ARG A 189 -9.24 -12.85 -2.81
C ARG A 189 -10.06 -14.08 -3.20
N GLU A 190 -11.36 -14.01 -2.97
CA GLU A 190 -12.26 -14.90 -3.68
C GLU A 190 -12.15 -14.52 -5.14
N GLU A 191 -11.47 -15.34 -5.94
CA GLU A 191 -11.59 -15.26 -7.39
C GLU A 191 -13.08 -15.34 -7.66
N THR A 192 -13.66 -14.22 -8.10
CA THR A 192 -15.09 -14.13 -8.32
C THR A 192 -15.44 -15.26 -9.26
N ASN A 193 -16.14 -16.24 -8.69
CA ASN A 193 -16.62 -17.48 -9.27
C ASN A 193 -17.66 -17.23 -10.38
N PHE A 194 -17.49 -16.16 -11.18
CA PHE A 194 -18.35 -15.76 -12.27
C PHE A 194 -18.49 -16.93 -13.26
N TRP A 195 -17.38 -17.63 -13.56
CA TRP A 195 -17.40 -18.85 -14.36
C TRP A 195 -18.07 -20.04 -13.66
N LYS A 196 -18.01 -20.18 -12.33
CA LYS A 196 -18.77 -21.24 -11.64
C LYS A 196 -20.27 -20.95 -11.64
N LYS A 197 -20.69 -19.69 -11.51
CA LYS A 197 -22.10 -19.29 -11.67
C LYS A 197 -22.59 -19.49 -13.11
N LEU A 198 -21.80 -19.12 -14.12
CA LEU A 198 -22.18 -19.32 -15.52
C LEU A 198 -22.17 -20.81 -15.92
N GLY A 199 -21.20 -21.58 -15.43
CA GLY A 199 -21.09 -23.02 -15.66
C GLY A 199 -22.23 -23.82 -15.03
N GLY A 200 -22.75 -23.39 -13.86
CA GLY A 200 -23.95 -23.97 -13.26
C GLY A 200 -25.20 -23.77 -14.10
N TYR A 201 -25.36 -22.57 -14.70
CA TYR A 201 -26.50 -22.29 -15.59
C TYR A 201 -26.44 -23.06 -16.91
N LEU A 202 -25.25 -23.35 -17.45
CA LEU A 202 -25.10 -24.13 -18.69
C LEU A 202 -25.15 -25.65 -18.45
N ARG A 203 -24.89 -26.14 -17.23
CA ARG A 203 -25.02 -27.57 -16.89
C ARG A 203 -26.41 -28.02 -16.49
N GLY A 204 -27.37 -27.10 -16.34
CA GLY A 204 -28.76 -27.46 -16.08
C GLY A 204 -29.01 -28.07 -14.70
N ASP A 205 -28.13 -27.83 -13.71
CA ASP A 205 -28.39 -28.21 -12.32
C ASP A 205 -29.42 -27.24 -11.73
N VAL A 206 -30.69 -27.47 -12.05
CA VAL A 206 -31.83 -26.95 -11.31
C VAL A 206 -31.95 -27.82 -10.06
N SER A 207 -31.25 -27.44 -8.99
CA SER A 207 -31.53 -27.99 -7.66
C SER A 207 -32.92 -27.52 -7.24
N VAL A 208 -33.92 -28.36 -7.47
CA VAL A 208 -35.26 -28.20 -6.92
C VAL A 208 -35.14 -28.43 -5.41
N GLU A 209 -35.07 -27.35 -4.62
CA GLU A 209 -35.23 -27.44 -3.18
C GLU A 209 -36.68 -27.84 -2.87
N HIS A 210 -36.88 -29.09 -2.46
CA HIS A 210 -38.11 -29.50 -1.79
C HIS A 210 -38.09 -28.96 -0.35
N SER A 211 -38.95 -27.97 -0.12
CA SER A 211 -39.33 -27.53 1.23
C SER A 211 -40.16 -28.63 1.90
N ALA A 212 -39.78 -28.96 3.14
CA ALA A 212 -40.63 -29.59 4.15
C ALA A 212 -40.42 -28.85 5.47
#